data_AF-A0A0G0F9C8-F1
#
_entry.id   AF-A0A0G0F9C8-F1
#
_cell.length_a   1.000
_cell.length_b   1.000
_cell.length_c   1.000
_cell.angle_alpha   90.00
_cell.angle_beta   90.00
_cell.angle_gamma   90.00
#
_symmetry.space_group_name_H-M   'P 1'
#
loop_
_entity.id
_entity.type
_entity.pdbx_description
1 polymer ?
#
loop_
_entity_poly.entity_id
_entity_poly.type
_entity_poly.pdbx_seq_one_letter_code
_entity_poly.pdbx_strand_id
1 'polypeptide(L)' 'MQRKGIDISLVIPARNEQESVETLYGEIIKSLKRLKKKYEIIFVDDGSTDKTFIKLKKIKK' A
#
# COMPACT_ATOMS: atom_id res chain seq x y z
N MET A 1 -0.76 28.76 -2.09
CA MET A 1 -0.23 27.44 -2.46
C MET A 1 -1.31 26.40 -2.21
N GLN A 2 -1.99 25.92 -3.24
CA GLN A 2 -2.86 24.74 -3.07
C GLN A 2 -1.94 23.55 -2.75
N ARG A 3 -2.16 22.86 -1.62
CA ARG A 3 -1.60 21.52 -1.45
C ARG A 3 -2.00 20.75 -2.71
N LYS A 4 -1.05 20.17 -3.45
CA LYS A 4 -1.39 19.16 -4.46
C LYS A 4 -2.10 18.05 -3.69
N GLY A 5 -3.43 18.12 -3.61
CA GLY A 5 -4.23 17.24 -2.78
C GLY A 5 -4.03 15.80 -3.22
N ILE A 6 -3.83 14.91 -2.25
CA ILE A 6 -4.09 13.50 -2.46
C ILE A 6 -5.61 13.36 -2.61
N ASP A 7 -6.05 12.75 -3.69
CA ASP A 7 -7.48 12.53 -3.95
C ASP A 7 -7.98 11.25 -3.27
N ILE A 8 -7.08 10.28 -3.04
CA ILE A 8 -7.39 8.97 -2.46
C ILE A 8 -6.29 8.56 -1.48
N SER A 9 -6.65 8.26 -0.25
CA SER A 9 -5.76 7.64 0.75
C SER A 9 -6.25 6.23 1.05
N LEU A 10 -5.46 5.22 0.69
CA LEU A 10 -5.79 3.82 0.93
C LEU A 10 -4.99 3.31 2.13
N VAL A 11 -5.65 3.10 3.26
CA VAL A 11 -5.03 2.59 4.50
C VAL A 11 -5.35 1.11 4.64
N ILE A 12 -4.32 0.27 4.77
CA ILE A 12 -4.45 -1.19 4.77
C ILE A 12 -3.75 -1.75 6.01
N PRO A 13 -4.49 -2.28 7.01
CA PRO A 13 -3.87 -3.08 8.05
C PRO A 13 -3.38 -4.41 7.46
N ALA A 14 -2.15 -4.79 7.80
CA ALA A 14 -1.56 -6.05 7.36
C ALA A 14 -0.95 -6.77 8.57
N ARG A 15 -1.30 -8.05 8.75
CA ARG A 15 -0.74 -8.90 9.79
C ARG A 15 -0.52 -10.30 9.24
N ASN A 16 0.73 -10.76 9.22
CA ASN A 16 1.12 -12.09 8.75
C ASN A 16 0.72 -12.42 7.29
N GLU A 17 0.86 -11.43 6.41
CA GLU A 17 0.49 -11.46 4.99
C GLU A 17 1.70 -11.60 4.05
N GLN A 18 2.81 -12.21 4.48
CA GLN A 18 4.06 -12.22 3.70
C GLN A 18 3.90 -12.83 2.29
N GLU A 19 2.95 -13.74 2.06
CA GLU A 19 2.77 -14.39 0.75
C GLU A 19 1.90 -13.58 -0.20
N SER A 20 0.93 -12.83 0.34
CA SER A 20 -0.12 -12.13 -0.42
C SER A 20 0.20 -10.65 -0.67
N VAL A 21 1.01 -10.02 0.20
CA VAL A 21 1.18 -8.56 0.25
C VAL A 21 1.71 -7.94 -1.06
N GLU A 22 2.58 -8.66 -1.77
CA GLU A 22 3.13 -8.20 -3.06
C GLU A 22 2.08 -8.25 -4.17
N THR A 23 1.29 -9.32 -4.20
CA THR A 23 0.18 -9.50 -5.15
C THR A 23 -0.89 -8.43 -4.92
N LEU A 24 -1.29 -8.23 -3.65
CA LEU A 24 -2.24 -7.20 -3.25
C LEU A 24 -1.79 -5.80 -3.70
N TYR A 25 -0.54 -5.43 -3.42
CA TYR A 25 0.02 -4.16 -3.87
C TYR A 25 -0.03 -4.02 -5.40
N GLY A 26 0.33 -5.08 -6.13
CA GLY A 26 0.27 -5.10 -7.59
C GLY A 26 -1.14 -4.82 -8.15
N GLU A 27 -2.16 -5.43 -7.56
CA GLU A 27 -3.56 -5.26 -7.97
C GLU A 27 -4.11 -3.87 -7.61
N ILE A 28 -3.75 -3.35 -6.45
CA ILE A 28 -4.09 -1.98 -6.02
C ILE A 28 -3.51 -0.98 -7.02
N ILE A 29 -2.22 -1.09 -7.34
CA ILE A 29 -1.56 -0.17 -8.29
C ILE A 29 -2.21 -0.24 -9.67
N LYS A 30 -2.53 -1.44 -10.17
CA LYS A 30 -3.25 -1.60 -11.45
C LYS A 30 -4.59 -0.89 -11.41
N SER A 31 -5.33 -0.99 -10.30
CA SER A 31 -6.64 -0.36 -10.15
C SER A 31 -6.55 1.16 -10.02
N LEU A 32 -5.66 1.67 -9.17
CA LEU A 32 -5.51 3.11 -8.92
C LEU A 32 -4.95 3.85 -10.15
N LYS A 33 -4.06 3.23 -10.93
CA LYS A 33 -3.54 3.81 -12.18
C LYS A 33 -4.65 4.15 -13.18
N ARG A 34 -5.73 3.36 -13.22
CA ARG A 34 -6.86 3.60 -14.14
C ARG A 34 -7.67 4.85 -13.76
N LEU A 35 -7.64 5.26 -12.49
CA LEU A 35 -8.44 6.38 -11.98
C LEU A 35 -7.85 7.75 -12.33
N LYS A 36 -6.58 7.83 -12.76
CA LYS A 36 -5.86 9.09 -13.06
C LYS A 36 -5.93 10.14 -11.93
N LYS A 37 -6.04 9.69 -10.69
CA LYS A 37 -6.06 10.50 -9.46
C LYS A 37 -4.73 10.40 -8.72
N LYS A 38 -4.41 11.39 -7.89
CA LYS A 38 -3.29 11.30 -6.95
C LYS A 38 -3.71 10.44 -5.76
N TYR A 39 -2.87 9.48 -5.41
CA TYR A 39 -3.16 8.55 -4.33
C TYR A 39 -1.95 8.32 -3.43
N GLU A 40 -2.22 7.94 -2.19
CA GLU A 40 -1.26 7.33 -1.29
C GLU A 40 -1.77 5.97 -0.83
N ILE A 41 -0.83 5.06 -0.57
CA ILE A 41 -1.12 3.73 -0.02
C ILE A 41 -0.31 3.61 1.27
N ILE A 42 -1.02 3.41 2.38
CA ILE A 42 -0.44 3.34 3.71
C ILE A 42 -0.70 1.94 4.25
N PHE A 43 0.34 1.11 4.28
CA PHE A 43 0.28 -0.17 4.98
C PHE A 43 0.62 0.03 6.45
N VAL A 44 -0.26 -0.45 7.32
CA VAL A 44 -0.08 -0.44 8.77
C VAL A 44 0.18 -1.87 9.20
N ASP A 45 1.41 -2.17 9.58
CA ASP A 45 1.75 -3.46 10.15
C ASP A 45 1.23 -3.54 11.60
N ASP A 46 0.27 -4.44 11.85
CA ASP A 46 -0.39 -4.60 13.16
C ASP A 46 0.24 -5.76 13.95
N GLY A 47 1.57 -5.70 14.12
CA GLY A 47 2.33 -6.68 14.89
C GLY A 47 2.52 -8.01 14.17
N SER A 48 2.91 -8.01 12.90
CA SER A 48 3.30 -9.24 12.20
C SER A 48 4.48 -9.93 12.89
N THR A 49 4.40 -11.26 12.97
CA THR A 49 5.47 -12.13 13.48
C THR A 49 6.26 -12.79 12.35
N ASP A 50 5.86 -12.55 11.09
CA ASP A 50 6.47 -13.09 9.89
C ASP A 50 7.25 -12.01 9.10
N LYS A 51 7.52 -12.25 7.82
CA LYS A 51 8.29 -11.31 6.98
C LYS A 51 7.43 -10.23 6.30
N THR A 52 6.17 -10.02 6.71
CA THR A 52 5.25 -9.03 6.12
C THR A 52 5.86 -7.64 6.09
N PHE A 53 6.35 -7.14 7.24
CA PHE A 53 6.97 -5.82 7.32
C PHE A 53 8.20 -5.68 6.41
N ILE A 54 9.05 -6.71 6.35
CA ILE A 54 10.24 -6.73 5.50
C ILE A 54 9.85 -6.63 4.02
N LYS A 55 8.81 -7.36 3.61
CA LYS A 55 8.29 -7.30 2.24
C LYS A 55 7.67 -5.94 1.92
N LEU A 56 6.84 -5.40 2.81
CA LEU A 56 6.28 -4.05 2.68
C LEU A 56 7.37 -2.99 2.50
N LYS A 57 8.47 -3.08 3.27
CA LYS A 57 9.58 -2.14 3.17
C LYS A 57 10.30 -2.18 1.81
N LYS A 58 10.34 -3.34 1.14
CA LYS A 58 10.91 -3.47 -0.21
C LYS A 58 10.06 -2.82 -1.31
N ILE A 59 8.76 -2.64 -1.05
CA ILE A 59 7.81 -2.06 -2.01
C ILE A 59 7.91 -0.53 -2.08
N LYS A 60 8.54 0.11 -1.07
CA LYS A 60 8.64 1.57 -0.95
C LYS A 60 9.25 2.21 -2.20
N LYS A 61 8.45 3.03 -2.90
CA LYS A 61 8.86 3.88 -4.02
C LYS A 61 8.63 5.35 -3.70
#